data_AF-A0A937VWS7-F1
#
_entry.id   AF-A0A937VWS7-F1
#
_cell.length_a   1.000
_cell.length_b   1.000
_cell.length_c   1.000
_cell.angle_alpha   90.00
_cell.angle_beta   90.00
_cell.angle_gamma   90.00
#
_symmetry.space_group_name_H-M   'P 1'
#
loop_
_entity.id
_entity.type
_entity.pdbx_description
1 polymer ?
#
loop_
_entity_poly.entity_id
_entity_poly.type
_entity_poly.pdbx_seq_one_letter_code
_entity_poly.pdbx_strand_id
1 'polypeptide(L)' 'MHHDGFIMAYLPQEKLLVEADAYTPGAPNAAPPAQPNPVNVNLYDNIERLKLTVDQILPLHGRKVPLTELQRWLGKAS' A
#
# COMPACT_ATOMS: atom_id res chain seq x y z
N MET A 1 -9.62 8.71 -6.06
CA MET A 1 -8.46 9.60 -5.86
C MET A 1 -8.89 10.64 -4.84
N HIS A 2 -8.26 10.65 -3.66
CA HIS A 2 -8.62 11.52 -2.55
C HIS A 2 -8.15 12.98 -2.79
N HIS A 3 -6.96 13.17 -3.35
CA HIS A 3 -6.36 14.43 -3.80
C HIS A 3 -5.08 14.14 -4.62
N ASP A 4 -4.52 15.12 -5.32
CA ASP A 4 -3.26 15.00 -6.10
C ASP A 4 -2.03 14.72 -5.22
N GLY A 5 -2.12 15.02 -3.93
CA GLY A 5 -1.10 14.69 -2.94
C GLY A 5 -1.70 14.48 -1.56
N PHE A 6 -1.11 13.57 -0.79
CA PHE A 6 -1.47 13.35 0.61
C PHE A 6 -0.20 12.99 1.40
N ILE A 7 -0.28 13.11 2.73
CA ILE A 7 0.83 12.82 3.62
C ILE A 7 0.81 11.32 3.96
N MET A 8 1.98 10.68 3.86
CA MET A 8 2.25 9.38 4.45
C MET A 8 3.15 9.55 5.66
N ALA A 9 2.97 8.72 6.68
CA ALA A 9 3.89 8.61 7.80
C ALA A 9 4.58 7.25 7.76
N TYR A 10 5.91 7.24 7.83
CA TYR A 10 6.69 6.01 7.92
C TYR A 10 7.35 5.91 9.29
N LEU A 11 7.12 4.79 9.96
CA LEU A 11 7.62 4.45 11.27
C LEU A 11 8.71 3.37 11.10
N PRO A 12 10.00 3.74 11.11
CA PRO A 12 11.07 2.83 10.68
C PRO A 12 11.35 1.69 11.65
N GLN A 13 11.12 1.87 12.95
CA GLN A 13 11.34 0.81 13.94
C GLN A 13 10.30 -0.31 13.78
N GLU A 14 9.06 0.06 13.47
CA GLU A 14 7.92 -0.83 13.25
C GLU A 14 7.83 -1.29 11.78
N LYS A 15 8.62 -0.69 10.88
CA LYS A 15 8.54 -0.85 9.43
C LYS A 15 7.10 -0.70 8.92
N LEU A 16 6.41 0.29 9.48
CA LEU A 16 4.99 0.54 9.26
C LEU A 16 4.81 1.81 8.41
N LEU A 17 4.08 1.68 7.30
CA LEU A 17 3.61 2.81 6.51
C LEU A 17 2.16 3.12 6.86
N VAL A 18 1.87 4.36 7.27
CA VAL A 18 0.53 4.89 7.48
C VAL A 18 0.16 5.80 6.31
N GLU A 19 -0.98 5.56 5.70
CA GLU A 19 -1.43 6.25 4.50
C GLU A 19 -2.95 6.49 4.55
N ALA A 20 -3.45 7.54 3.89
CA ALA A 20 -4.84 7.95 4.02
C ALA A 20 -5.81 7.08 3.18
N ASP A 21 -5.66 7.06 1.85
CA ASP A 21 -6.62 6.39 0.95
C ASP A 21 -6.00 6.01 -0.42
N ALA A 22 -4.69 5.78 -0.45
CA ALA A 22 -4.00 5.28 -1.63
C ALA A 22 -4.14 3.76 -1.80
N TYR A 23 -4.33 3.03 -0.71
CA TYR A 23 -4.59 1.59 -0.74
C TYR A 23 -5.56 1.17 0.37
N THR A 24 -6.83 0.98 0.00
CA THR A 24 -7.82 0.34 0.88
C THR A 24 -7.85 -1.17 0.60
N PRO A 25 -7.42 -2.03 1.55
CA PRO A 25 -7.40 -3.48 1.35
C PRO A 25 -8.81 -4.04 1.27
N GLY A 26 -9.00 -4.98 0.34
CA GLY A 26 -10.24 -5.75 0.26
C GLY A 26 -10.44 -6.70 1.46
N ALA A 27 -11.50 -7.51 1.36
CA ALA A 27 -11.73 -8.60 2.30
C ALA A 27 -10.50 -9.54 2.37
N PRO A 28 -10.23 -10.19 3.51
CA PRO A 28 -9.17 -11.18 3.61
C PRO A 28 -9.25 -12.21 2.47
N ASN A 29 -8.12 -12.48 1.81
CA ASN A 29 -8.01 -13.43 0.69
C ASN A 29 -8.84 -13.09 -0.56
N ALA A 30 -9.30 -11.84 -0.71
CA ALA A 30 -9.91 -11.39 -1.96
C ALA A 30 -8.94 -11.58 -3.14
N ALA A 31 -9.49 -11.98 -4.29
CA ALA A 31 -8.71 -12.05 -5.52
C ALA A 31 -8.25 -10.63 -5.93
N PRO A 32 -7.00 -10.47 -6.41
CA PRO A 32 -6.55 -9.21 -7.00
C PRO A 32 -7.46 -8.77 -8.16
N PRO A 33 -7.58 -7.45 -8.41
CA PRO A 33 -8.29 -6.97 -9.58
C PRO A 33 -7.59 -7.42 -10.87
N ALA A 34 -8.34 -7.53 -11.97
CA ALA A 34 -7.78 -7.90 -13.27
C ALA A 34 -6.74 -6.90 -13.80
N GLN A 35 -6.80 -5.65 -13.35
CA GLN A 35 -5.84 -4.58 -13.64
C GLN A 35 -5.47 -3.85 -12.34
N PRO A 36 -4.17 -3.59 -12.08
CA PRO A 36 -3.76 -2.80 -10.93
C PRO A 36 -4.35 -1.40 -10.93
N ASN A 37 -4.74 -0.89 -9.76
CA ASN A 37 -5.14 0.50 -9.60
C ASN A 37 -3.88 1.41 -9.74
N PRO A 38 -3.89 2.43 -10.63
CA PRO A 38 -2.77 3.35 -10.79
C PRO A 38 -2.32 4.04 -9.50
N VAL A 39 -3.24 4.30 -8.57
CA VAL A 39 -2.92 4.90 -7.27
C VAL A 39 -2.09 3.94 -6.40
N ASN A 40 -2.46 2.65 -6.39
CA ASN A 40 -1.71 1.60 -5.69
C ASN A 40 -0.30 1.44 -6.29
N VAL A 41 -0.18 1.52 -7.63
CA VAL A 41 1.10 1.48 -8.34
C VAL A 41 1.97 2.66 -7.89
N ASN A 42 1.43 3.89 -7.92
CA ASN A 42 2.14 5.09 -7.49
C ASN A 42 2.56 5.03 -6.01
N LEU A 43 1.73 4.46 -5.12
CA LEU A 43 2.10 4.23 -3.72
C LEU A 43 3.35 3.33 -3.63
N TYR A 44 3.31 2.19 -4.31
CA TYR A 44 4.43 1.23 -4.30
C TYR A 44 5.70 1.82 -4.92
N ASP A 45 5.58 2.53 -6.04
CA ASP A 45 6.72 3.18 -6.68
C ASP A 45 7.35 4.24 -5.77
N ASN A 46 6.55 4.93 -4.94
CA ASN A 46 7.09 5.85 -3.94
C ASN A 46 7.81 5.13 -2.79
N ILE A 47 7.32 3.97 -2.35
CA ILE A 47 8.01 3.12 -1.35
C ILE A 47 9.40 2.74 -1.87
N GLU A 48 9.47 2.25 -3.11
CA GLU A 48 10.72 1.84 -3.78
C GLU A 48 11.66 3.03 -4.01
N ARG A 49 11.14 4.13 -4.58
CA ARG A 49 11.93 5.35 -4.86
C ARG A 49 12.55 5.95 -3.60
N LEU A 50 11.82 5.92 -2.49
CA LEU A 50 12.27 6.42 -1.18
C LEU A 50 13.09 5.40 -0.39
N LYS A 51 13.20 4.15 -0.88
CA LYS A 51 13.92 3.05 -0.22
C LYS A 51 13.41 2.77 1.19
N LEU A 52 12.09 2.80 1.38
CA LEU A 52 11.48 2.50 2.67
C LEU A 52 11.42 0.99 2.89
N THR A 53 11.93 0.53 4.04
CA THR A 53 11.76 -0.88 4.44
C THR A 53 10.41 -1.04 5.12
N VAL A 54 9.38 -1.43 4.36
CA VAL A 54 7.99 -1.54 4.84
C VAL A 54 7.58 -3.01 4.94
N ASP A 55 7.22 -3.45 6.14
CA ASP A 55 6.67 -4.80 6.39
C ASP A 55 5.13 -4.76 6.43
N GLN A 56 4.54 -3.63 6.88
CA GLN A 56 3.11 -3.47 7.11
C GLN A 56 2.61 -2.12 6.58
N ILE A 57 1.36 -2.09 6.09
CA ILE A 57 0.62 -0.89 5.71
C ILE A 57 -0.58 -0.75 6.65
N LEU A 58 -0.74 0.41 7.26
CA LEU A 58 -1.92 0.82 8.02
C LEU A 58 -2.66 1.94 7.26
N PRO A 59 -3.66 1.59 6.44
CA PRO A 59 -4.51 2.56 5.77
C PRO A 59 -5.49 3.20 6.78
N LEU A 60 -6.01 4.39 6.48
CA LEU A 60 -7.08 5.00 7.29
C LEU A 60 -8.37 4.17 7.23
N HIS A 61 -8.59 3.46 6.11
CA HIS A 61 -9.76 2.62 5.88
C HIS A 61 -9.38 1.14 5.79
N GLY A 62 -10.09 0.32 6.58
CA GLY A 62 -9.96 -1.13 6.52
C GLY A 62 -8.92 -1.70 7.48
N ARG A 63 -8.17 -2.69 7.01
CA ARG A 63 -7.31 -3.54 7.85
C ARG A 63 -5.85 -3.14 7.71
N LYS A 64 -5.06 -3.30 8.78
CA LYS A 64 -3.60 -3.37 8.66
C LYS A 64 -3.22 -4.65 7.91
N VAL A 65 -2.36 -4.54 6.90
CA VAL A 65 -1.98 -5.65 6.00
C VAL A 65 -0.49 -5.65 5.72
N PRO A 66 0.13 -6.80 5.37
CA PRO A 66 1.51 -6.83 4.94
C PRO A 66 1.71 -6.13 3.58
N LEU A 67 2.90 -5.58 3.33
CA LEU A 67 3.25 -5.00 2.02
C LEU A 67 3.04 -6.01 0.87
N THR A 68 3.23 -7.30 1.15
CA THR A 68 3.02 -8.38 0.17
C THR A 68 1.57 -8.48 -0.32
N GLU A 69 0.59 -8.02 0.45
CA GLU A 69 -0.80 -7.95 -0.02
C GLU A 69 -0.93 -6.89 -1.13
N LEU A 70 -0.32 -5.71 -0.95
CA LEU A 70 -0.24 -4.68 -1.99
C LEU A 70 0.53 -5.19 -3.22
N GLN A 71 1.68 -5.84 -3.04
CA GLN A 71 2.46 -6.40 -4.16
C GLN A 71 1.64 -7.40 -4.99
N ARG A 72 0.87 -8.28 -4.32
CA ARG A 72 -0.06 -9.20 -4.99
C ARG A 72 -1.14 -8.46 -5.77
N TRP A 73 -1.71 -7.39 -5.22
CA TRP A 73 -2.68 -6.52 -5.91
C TRP A 73 -2.11 -5.83 -7.15
N LEU A 74 -0.78 -5.65 -7.20
CA LEU A 74 -0.06 -5.09 -8.34
C LEU A 74 0.43 -6.15 -9.33
N GLY A 75 0.16 -7.44 -9.08
CA GLY A 75 0.70 -8.53 -9.91
C GLY A 75 2.22 -8.71 -9.81
N LYS A 76 2.85 -8.18 -8.76
CA LYS A 76 4.29 -8.36 -8.49
C LYS A 76 4.52 -9.68 -7.73
N ALA A 77 5.63 -10.35 -7.99
CA ALA A 77 6.05 -11.50 -7.18
C ALA A 77 6.29 -11.03 -5.73
N SER A 78 5.68 -11.74 -4.77
CA SER A 78 5.80 -11.51 -3.33
C SER A 78 7.05 -12.17 -2.76
#